data_AF-A0A3D4EGU1-F1
#
_entry.id   AF-A0A3D4EGU1-F1
#
_cell.length_a   1.000
_cell.length_b   1.000
_cell.length_c   1.000
_cell.angle_alpha   90.00
_cell.angle_beta   90.00
_cell.angle_gamma   90.00
#
_symmetry.space_group_name_H-M   'P 1'
#
loop_
_entity.id
_entity.type
_entity.pdbx_description
1 polymer ?
#
loop_
_entity_poly.entity_id
_entity_poly.type
_entity_poly.pdbx_seq_one_letter_code
_entity_poly.pdbx_strand_id
1 'polypeptide(L)'
;EMTEGLKSSDTVLFLLSGGGSALFEKPLVSGDELQGITKQLLASGADIVEVNAIRKRLSAVKGGRFAQWCAPAHVEAVVLSDILGDPLDMIASGPAAPDHTTCVQAVEIAKKYSLQLSETAWELLNRETPKQLTNVSTQIIGSVRELCLAAAQATRELGYEPVMLTDHLDCQANEAGRFLGNIVRTHAADGKKLAFIAGGETVVRVVGNGLGGRNQELALSASECISGIANACVLSIGSDGTDGPTDAAGGYVDGDTVRELAENNLTVSGVLARNDAYHALKAVNGLIITGPTGTNVNDVAIALVG
;
A
#
# COMPACT_ATOMS: atom_id res chain seq x y z
N GLU A 1 19.52 16.58 18.04
CA GLU A 1 19.44 16.84 19.49
C GLU A 1 19.28 15.55 20.27
N MET A 2 18.12 14.87 20.25
CA MET A 2 17.91 13.63 21.05
C MET A 2 18.90 12.49 20.76
N THR A 3 19.43 12.42 19.54
CA THR A 3 20.36 11.36 19.10
C THR A 3 21.79 11.87 18.91
N GLU A 4 22.16 12.98 19.54
CA GLU A 4 23.51 13.55 19.43
C GLU A 4 24.45 12.97 20.50
N GLY A 5 25.69 12.66 20.12
CA GLY A 5 26.74 12.22 21.06
C GLY A 5 26.48 10.88 21.76
N LEU A 6 25.67 10.01 21.15
CA LEU A 6 25.38 8.67 21.68
C LEU A 6 26.63 7.79 21.72
N LYS A 7 26.65 6.83 22.65
CA LYS A 7 27.73 5.87 22.87
C LYS A 7 27.33 4.48 22.38
N SER A 8 28.29 3.57 22.25
CA SER A 8 28.04 2.19 21.83
C SER A 8 27.19 1.36 22.81
N SER A 9 27.03 1.83 24.05
CA SER A 9 26.13 1.24 25.05
C SER A 9 24.68 1.69 24.90
N ASP A 10 24.43 2.73 24.13
CA ASP A 10 23.09 3.30 23.96
C ASP A 10 22.35 2.59 22.83
N THR A 11 21.02 2.60 22.89
CA THR A 11 20.15 2.05 21.85
C THR A 11 19.06 3.05 21.50
N VAL A 12 18.88 3.29 20.20
CA VAL A 12 17.80 4.09 19.65
C VAL A 12 16.69 3.14 19.22
N LEU A 13 15.57 3.15 19.93
CA LEU A 13 14.35 2.48 19.47
C LEU A 13 13.65 3.38 18.45
N PHE A 14 13.66 2.96 17.19
CA PHE A 14 13.13 3.73 16.07
C PHE A 14 11.81 3.12 15.57
N LEU A 15 10.69 3.70 16.01
CA LEU A 15 9.35 3.27 15.63
C LEU A 15 8.93 3.99 14.34
N LEU A 16 8.67 3.23 13.28
CA LEU A 16 8.40 3.76 11.95
C LEU A 16 7.06 3.26 11.41
N SER A 17 6.29 4.19 10.82
CA SER A 17 5.03 3.93 10.12
C SER A 17 4.94 4.75 8.83
N GLY A 18 3.85 4.57 8.09
CA GLY A 18 3.50 5.37 6.92
C GLY A 18 3.57 6.88 7.14
N GLY A 19 3.88 7.63 6.08
CA GLY A 19 4.03 9.09 6.10
C GLY A 19 5.40 9.61 6.56
N GLY A 20 6.32 8.73 7.00
CA GLY A 20 7.64 9.12 7.50
C GLY A 20 8.49 9.94 6.53
N SER A 21 8.31 9.79 5.22
CA SER A 21 9.02 10.58 4.20
C SER A 21 8.80 12.09 4.34
N ALA A 22 7.60 12.51 4.75
CA ALA A 22 7.26 13.93 4.93
C ALA A 22 7.49 14.40 6.38
N LEU A 23 7.15 13.55 7.36
CA LEU A 23 7.24 13.89 8.79
C LEU A 23 8.68 13.86 9.33
N PHE A 24 9.56 13.05 8.73
CA PHE A 24 10.95 12.91 9.14
C PHE A 24 11.89 13.37 8.02
N GLU A 25 12.15 14.68 8.00
CA GLU A 25 12.99 15.32 6.99
C GLU A 25 13.89 16.40 7.60
N LYS A 26 15.12 16.47 7.07
CA LYS A 26 16.08 17.54 7.32
C LYS A 26 16.78 17.84 5.99
N PRO A 27 16.27 18.79 5.19
CA PRO A 27 16.83 19.09 3.88
C PRO A 27 18.27 19.60 3.98
N LEU A 28 19.12 19.20 3.03
CA LEU A 28 20.46 19.75 2.81
C LEU A 28 20.46 20.93 1.83
N VAL A 29 19.30 21.19 1.20
CA VAL A 29 18.97 22.36 0.39
C VAL A 29 17.86 23.16 1.09
N SER A 30 17.41 24.27 0.51
CA SER A 30 16.25 24.98 1.05
C SER A 30 14.97 24.12 0.95
N GLY A 31 14.02 24.32 1.86
CA GLY A 31 12.74 23.62 1.82
C GLY A 31 11.97 23.86 0.52
N ASP A 32 11.98 25.11 0.04
CA ASP A 32 11.33 25.50 -1.22
C ASP A 32 11.97 24.81 -2.43
N GLU A 33 13.29 24.69 -2.44
CA GLU A 33 14.01 23.97 -3.49
C GLU A 33 13.67 22.48 -3.48
N LEU A 34 13.69 21.81 -2.32
CA LEU A 34 13.32 20.40 -2.21
C LEU A 34 11.89 20.15 -2.71
N GLN A 35 10.95 21.03 -2.35
CA GLN A 35 9.58 20.97 -2.85
C GLN A 35 9.52 21.20 -4.36
N GLY A 36 10.28 22.17 -4.89
CA GLY A 36 10.36 22.46 -6.32
C GLY A 36 10.89 21.28 -7.14
N ILE A 37 11.94 20.62 -6.65
CA ILE A 37 12.52 19.43 -7.28
C ILE A 37 11.52 18.26 -7.27
N THR A 38 10.85 18.04 -6.14
CA THR A 38 9.83 16.99 -6.02
C THR A 38 8.67 17.23 -6.99
N LYS A 39 8.20 18.48 -7.13
CA LYS A 39 7.15 18.84 -8.09
C LYS A 39 7.58 18.59 -9.54
N GLN A 40 8.83 18.92 -9.90
CA GLN A 40 9.37 18.66 -11.24
C GLN A 40 9.36 17.16 -11.55
N LEU A 41 9.88 16.33 -10.65
CA LEU A 41 9.91 14.87 -10.84
C LEU A 41 8.51 14.28 -11.03
N LEU A 42 7.55 14.67 -10.20
CA LEU A 42 6.16 14.21 -10.31
C LEU A 42 5.51 14.68 -11.62
N ALA A 43 5.73 15.93 -12.02
CA ALA A 43 5.21 16.48 -13.27
C ALA A 43 5.81 15.81 -14.52
N SER A 44 7.04 15.29 -14.42
CA SER A 44 7.71 14.55 -15.48
C SER A 44 7.37 13.06 -15.51
N GLY A 45 6.52 12.56 -14.60
CA GLY A 45 6.16 11.15 -14.52
C GLY A 45 7.32 10.26 -14.08
N ALA A 46 8.22 10.77 -13.24
CA ALA A 46 9.25 9.96 -12.60
C ALA A 46 8.61 8.89 -11.71
N ASP A 47 9.15 7.68 -11.77
CA ASP A 47 8.67 6.63 -10.87
C ASP A 47 9.14 6.88 -9.42
N ILE A 48 8.53 6.17 -8.48
CA ILE A 48 8.81 6.38 -7.05
C ILE A 48 10.25 6.03 -6.66
N VAL A 49 10.88 5.09 -7.38
CA VAL A 49 12.27 4.69 -7.13
C VAL A 49 13.20 5.83 -7.54
N GLU A 50 12.95 6.44 -8.70
CA GLU A 50 13.70 7.60 -9.18
C GLU A 50 13.52 8.84 -8.30
N VAL A 51 12.28 9.11 -7.87
CA VAL A 51 11.98 10.19 -6.92
C VAL A 51 12.76 10.00 -5.62
N ASN A 52 12.75 8.78 -5.08
CA ASN A 52 13.46 8.47 -3.84
C ASN A 52 14.98 8.53 -4.01
N ALA A 53 15.53 8.12 -5.15
CA ALA A 53 16.97 8.24 -5.45
C ALA A 53 17.46 9.70 -5.32
N ILE A 54 16.71 10.65 -5.88
CA ILE A 54 17.02 12.09 -5.73
C ILE A 54 16.80 12.56 -4.29
N ARG A 55 15.64 12.23 -3.69
CA ARG A 55 15.27 12.70 -2.35
C ARG A 55 16.26 12.27 -1.27
N LYS A 56 16.74 11.02 -1.31
CA LYS A 56 17.74 10.50 -0.37
C LYS A 56 19.03 11.35 -0.37
N ARG A 57 19.45 11.86 -1.53
CA ARG A 57 20.66 12.71 -1.64
C ARG A 57 20.51 14.10 -1.08
N LEU A 58 19.31 14.65 -1.16
CA LEU A 58 18.99 15.99 -0.69
C LEU A 58 18.60 16.05 0.80
N SER A 59 18.64 14.92 1.50
CA SER A 59 18.20 14.78 2.90
C SER A 59 19.36 14.40 3.83
N ALA A 60 19.40 14.98 5.03
CA ALA A 60 20.37 14.62 6.06
C ALA A 60 19.97 13.37 6.87
N VAL A 61 18.75 12.85 6.70
CA VAL A 61 18.23 11.72 7.51
C VAL A 61 17.88 10.49 6.68
N LYS A 62 17.51 10.66 5.40
CA LYS A 62 17.11 9.55 4.51
C LYS A 62 18.33 8.77 3.98
N GLY A 63 18.08 7.62 3.36
CA GLY A 63 19.11 6.79 2.72
C GLY A 63 20.20 6.34 3.68
N GLY A 64 19.83 5.93 4.89
CA GLY A 64 20.72 5.41 5.92
C GLY A 64 21.43 6.47 6.76
N ARG A 65 21.25 7.77 6.44
CA ARG A 65 21.97 8.85 7.13
C ARG A 65 21.54 9.03 8.58
N PHE A 66 20.29 8.71 8.93
CA PHE A 66 19.86 8.72 10.34
C PHE A 66 20.53 7.62 11.16
N ALA A 67 20.60 6.39 10.63
CA ALA A 67 21.34 5.32 11.29
C ALA A 67 22.83 5.66 11.42
N GLN A 68 23.44 6.21 10.35
CA GLN A 68 24.83 6.67 10.39
C GLN A 68 25.04 7.76 11.45
N TRP A 69 24.11 8.69 11.59
CA TRP A 69 24.15 9.74 12.61
C TRP A 69 24.11 9.17 14.04
N CYS A 70 23.36 8.08 14.26
CA CYS A 70 23.26 7.45 15.57
C CYS A 70 24.52 6.65 15.95
N ALA A 71 25.40 6.34 15.00
CA ALA A 71 26.63 5.61 15.29
C ALA A 71 27.52 6.37 16.29
N PRO A 72 28.11 5.69 17.29
CA PRO A 72 28.24 4.23 17.41
C PRO A 72 27.08 3.50 18.11
N ALA A 73 25.99 4.17 18.49
CA ALA A 73 24.84 3.51 19.11
C ALA A 73 24.10 2.59 18.13
N HIS A 74 23.49 1.55 18.68
CA HIS A 74 22.63 0.62 17.92
C HIS A 74 21.26 1.25 17.66
N VAL A 75 20.70 1.03 16.48
CA VAL A 75 19.34 1.42 16.09
C VAL A 75 18.50 0.17 15.95
N GLU A 76 17.49 0.03 16.80
CA GLU A 76 16.49 -1.02 16.71
C GLU A 76 15.24 -0.45 16.04
N ALA A 77 15.03 -0.78 14.77
CA ALA A 77 13.91 -0.26 13.97
C ALA A 77 12.72 -1.22 14.02
N VAL A 78 11.55 -0.72 14.41
CA VAL A 78 10.29 -1.46 14.42
C VAL A 78 9.36 -0.79 13.42
N VAL A 79 8.97 -1.53 12.38
CA VAL A 79 8.34 -0.99 11.18
C VAL A 79 6.92 -1.51 11.00
N LEU A 80 6.00 -0.60 10.72
CA LEU A 80 4.67 -0.86 10.20
C LEU A 80 4.64 -0.36 8.75
N SER A 81 4.65 -1.32 7.82
CA SER A 81 4.85 -1.09 6.39
C SER A 81 3.52 -0.87 5.67
N ASP A 82 3.43 0.25 4.96
CA ASP A 82 2.36 0.61 4.03
C ASP A 82 2.80 0.46 2.56
N ILE A 83 3.92 -0.23 2.30
CA ILE A 83 4.49 -0.43 0.96
C ILE A 83 4.52 -1.91 0.62
N LEU A 84 3.95 -2.28 -0.54
CA LEU A 84 3.97 -3.65 -1.04
C LEU A 84 5.39 -4.21 -1.17
N GLY A 85 5.57 -5.46 -0.73
CA GLY A 85 6.85 -6.16 -0.73
C GLY A 85 7.82 -5.72 0.38
N ASP A 86 7.41 -4.79 1.25
CA ASP A 86 8.15 -4.35 2.42
C ASP A 86 9.61 -3.85 2.17
N PRO A 87 9.90 -3.08 1.08
CA PRO A 87 11.26 -2.59 0.81
C PRO A 87 11.69 -1.51 1.82
N LEU A 88 12.55 -1.89 2.77
CA LEU A 88 13.04 -1.02 3.84
C LEU A 88 13.67 0.29 3.38
N ASP A 89 14.30 0.30 2.19
CA ASP A 89 14.95 1.49 1.64
C ASP A 89 13.94 2.49 1.03
N MET A 90 12.70 2.06 0.83
CA MET A 90 11.60 2.88 0.33
C MET A 90 10.70 3.37 1.45
N ILE A 91 10.50 2.57 2.51
CA ILE A 91 9.72 2.96 3.70
C ILE A 91 10.37 4.19 4.35
N ALA A 92 9.62 5.30 4.37
CA ALA A 92 10.11 6.62 4.78
C ALA A 92 11.41 7.09 4.06
N SER A 93 11.68 6.57 2.86
CA SER A 93 12.96 6.73 2.14
C SER A 93 14.19 6.19 2.88
N GLY A 94 13.99 5.15 3.69
CA GLY A 94 15.06 4.33 4.28
C GLY A 94 16.01 5.08 5.21
N PRO A 95 15.55 5.81 6.25
CA PRO A 95 16.44 6.55 7.15
C PRO A 95 17.42 5.64 7.93
N ALA A 96 17.02 4.40 8.18
CA ALA A 96 17.84 3.36 8.82
C ALA A 96 18.11 2.16 7.90
N ALA A 97 18.01 2.35 6.57
CA ALA A 97 18.31 1.30 5.60
C ALA A 97 19.45 1.75 4.67
N PRO A 98 20.30 0.82 4.20
CA PRO A 98 21.29 1.16 3.18
C PRO A 98 20.57 1.62 1.91
N ASP A 99 21.12 2.63 1.25
CA ASP A 99 20.63 3.09 -0.04
C ASP A 99 21.48 2.45 -1.14
N HIS A 100 20.87 1.70 -2.05
CA HIS A 100 21.58 1.07 -3.16
C HIS A 100 21.69 1.95 -4.40
N THR A 101 21.01 3.10 -4.43
CA THR A 101 21.12 4.06 -5.54
C THR A 101 22.47 4.77 -5.51
N THR A 102 23.05 5.01 -6.68
CA THR A 102 24.39 5.60 -6.85
C THR A 102 24.35 7.05 -7.31
N CYS A 103 25.45 7.80 -7.12
CA CYS A 103 25.60 9.16 -7.68
C CYS A 103 25.34 9.17 -9.19
N VAL A 104 25.83 8.15 -9.91
CA VAL A 104 25.67 8.03 -11.36
C VAL A 104 24.19 7.98 -11.73
N GLN A 105 23.43 7.09 -11.10
CA GLN A 105 21.98 6.98 -11.31
C GLN A 105 21.25 8.28 -10.95
N ALA A 106 21.59 8.91 -9.81
CA ALA A 106 20.96 10.16 -9.40
C ALA A 106 21.22 11.29 -10.41
N VAL A 107 22.44 11.40 -10.93
CA VAL A 107 22.80 12.38 -11.98
C VAL A 107 22.09 12.06 -13.30
N GLU A 108 21.99 10.78 -13.68
CA GLU A 108 21.26 10.34 -14.87
C GLU A 108 19.78 10.67 -14.78
N ILE A 109 19.13 10.45 -13.62
CA ILE A 109 17.74 10.81 -13.36
C ILE A 109 17.55 12.33 -13.49
N ALA A 110 18.43 13.12 -12.86
CA ALA A 110 18.36 14.58 -12.93
C ALA A 110 18.46 15.10 -14.38
N LYS A 111 19.32 14.48 -15.20
CA LYS A 111 19.45 14.79 -16.63
C LYS A 111 18.28 14.30 -17.46
N LYS A 112 17.82 13.05 -17.23
CA LYS A 112 16.66 12.43 -17.89
C LYS A 112 15.44 13.34 -17.82
N TYR A 113 15.21 13.96 -16.66
CA TYR A 113 14.08 14.85 -16.42
C TYR A 113 14.40 16.35 -16.57
N SER A 114 15.62 16.71 -16.99
CA SER A 114 16.05 18.11 -17.15
C SER A 114 15.76 18.99 -15.92
N LEU A 115 16.00 18.44 -14.73
CA LEU A 115 15.68 19.09 -13.46
C LEU A 115 16.45 20.42 -13.31
N GLN A 116 15.74 21.44 -12.87
CA GLN A 116 16.32 22.73 -12.47
C GLN A 116 16.80 22.61 -11.02
N LEU A 117 18.11 22.52 -10.86
CA LEU A 117 18.80 22.31 -9.58
C LEU A 117 19.79 23.45 -9.31
N SER A 118 19.92 23.88 -8.06
CA SER A 118 21.02 24.75 -7.66
C SER A 118 22.38 24.05 -7.80
N GLU A 119 23.46 24.82 -7.73
CA GLU A 119 24.83 24.27 -7.65
C GLU A 119 24.97 23.34 -6.43
N THR A 120 24.40 23.72 -5.28
CA THR A 120 24.38 22.88 -4.06
C THR A 120 23.66 21.57 -4.28
N ALA A 121 22.48 21.56 -4.92
CA ALA A 121 21.78 20.34 -5.24
C ALA A 121 22.61 19.44 -6.17
N TRP A 122 23.24 20.00 -7.21
CA TRP A 122 24.13 19.24 -8.10
C TRP A 122 25.32 18.64 -7.35
N GLU A 123 25.96 19.37 -6.44
CA GLU A 123 27.02 18.84 -5.60
C GLU A 123 26.53 17.68 -4.74
N LEU A 124 25.35 17.80 -4.13
CA LEU A 124 24.76 16.76 -3.27
C LEU A 124 24.44 15.48 -4.04
N LEU A 125 23.97 15.57 -5.30
CA LEU A 125 23.77 14.40 -6.14
C LEU A 125 25.07 13.61 -6.39
N ASN A 126 26.21 14.29 -6.36
CA ASN A 126 27.54 13.68 -6.51
C ASN A 126 28.12 13.14 -5.19
N ARG A 127 27.43 13.29 -4.05
CA ARG A 127 27.86 12.73 -2.75
C ARG A 127 27.09 11.46 -2.42
N GLU A 128 27.81 10.39 -2.11
CA GLU A 128 27.20 9.10 -1.81
C GLU A 128 26.32 9.11 -0.55
N THR A 129 25.39 8.15 -0.53
CA THR A 129 24.63 7.72 0.64
C THR A 129 25.23 6.42 1.20
N PRO A 130 25.08 6.15 2.51
CA PRO A 130 25.47 4.87 3.10
C PRO A 130 25.01 3.65 2.30
N LYS A 131 25.99 2.88 1.81
CA LYS A 131 25.76 1.63 1.07
C LYS A 131 25.69 0.40 1.99
N GLN A 132 26.16 0.56 3.23
CA GLN A 132 26.15 -0.44 4.29
C GLN A 132 25.94 0.25 5.63
N LEU A 133 25.26 -0.42 6.54
CA LEU A 133 25.02 0.02 7.92
C LEU A 133 25.34 -1.15 8.84
N THR A 134 26.15 -0.92 9.88
CA THR A 134 26.58 -1.96 10.83
C THR A 134 25.92 -1.86 12.19
N ASN A 135 25.14 -0.80 12.42
CA ASN A 135 24.54 -0.45 13.72
C ASN A 135 23.02 -0.46 13.66
N VAL A 136 22.41 -1.27 12.79
CA VAL A 136 20.94 -1.34 12.64
C VAL A 136 20.47 -2.78 12.68
N SER A 137 19.37 -3.00 13.37
CA SER A 137 18.50 -4.18 13.19
C SER A 137 17.09 -3.71 12.95
N THR A 138 16.37 -4.38 12.05
CA THR A 138 15.03 -3.98 11.63
C THR A 138 14.08 -5.15 11.73
N GLN A 139 12.94 -4.93 12.37
CA GLN A 139 11.82 -5.86 12.44
C GLN A 139 10.57 -5.20 11.85
N ILE A 140 9.94 -5.89 10.90
CA ILE A 140 8.62 -5.51 10.39
C ILE A 140 7.60 -6.24 11.24
N ILE A 141 6.72 -5.49 11.90
CA ILE A 141 5.70 -6.04 12.82
C ILE A 141 4.29 -5.94 12.25
N GLY A 142 4.11 -5.19 11.17
CA GLY A 142 2.86 -5.09 10.44
C GLY A 142 3.14 -4.81 8.97
N SER A 143 2.51 -5.60 8.11
CA SER A 143 2.47 -5.40 6.66
C SER A 143 1.27 -6.13 6.08
N VAL A 144 1.02 -5.94 4.78
CA VAL A 144 -0.07 -6.63 4.07
C VAL A 144 0.04 -8.15 4.18
N ARG A 145 1.28 -8.68 4.26
CA ARG A 145 1.54 -10.10 4.48
C ARG A 145 1.01 -10.56 5.84
N GLU A 146 1.33 -9.83 6.90
CA GLU A 146 0.83 -10.12 8.25
C GLU A 146 -0.71 -10.02 8.31
N LEU A 147 -1.30 -9.06 7.61
CA LEU A 147 -2.75 -8.94 7.46
C LEU A 147 -3.37 -10.17 6.78
N CYS A 148 -2.78 -10.65 5.69
CA CYS A 148 -3.24 -11.85 4.99
C CYS A 148 -3.07 -13.12 5.84
N LEU A 149 -1.99 -13.23 6.61
CA LEU A 149 -1.78 -14.33 7.55
C LEU A 149 -2.84 -14.32 8.66
N ALA A 150 -3.19 -13.15 9.19
CA ALA A 150 -4.27 -12.99 10.15
C ALA A 150 -5.64 -13.40 9.55
N ALA A 151 -5.92 -12.99 8.30
CA ALA A 151 -7.12 -13.42 7.58
C ALA A 151 -7.17 -14.94 7.36
N ALA A 152 -6.02 -15.57 7.04
CA ALA A 152 -5.91 -17.01 6.87
C ALA A 152 -6.17 -17.76 8.19
N GLN A 153 -5.72 -17.21 9.31
CA GLN A 153 -5.99 -17.78 10.63
C GLN A 153 -7.47 -17.64 11.00
N ALA A 154 -8.06 -16.46 10.81
CA ALA A 154 -9.47 -16.22 11.11
C ALA A 154 -10.42 -17.12 10.28
N THR A 155 -10.14 -17.29 8.98
CA THR A 155 -10.93 -18.17 8.11
C THR A 155 -10.78 -19.65 8.49
N ARG A 156 -9.58 -20.08 8.92
CA ARG A 156 -9.34 -21.43 9.45
C ARG A 156 -10.16 -21.72 10.70
N GLU A 157 -10.26 -20.75 11.62
CA GLU A 157 -11.09 -20.88 12.83
C GLU A 157 -12.59 -21.02 12.51
N LEU A 158 -13.03 -20.49 11.36
CA LEU A 158 -14.39 -20.67 10.83
C LEU A 158 -14.57 -21.97 10.03
N GLY A 159 -13.54 -22.81 9.93
CA GLY A 159 -13.58 -24.12 9.27
C GLY A 159 -13.34 -24.08 7.75
N TYR A 160 -12.83 -22.97 7.22
CA TYR A 160 -12.36 -22.89 5.84
C TYR A 160 -10.90 -23.34 5.75
N GLU A 161 -10.54 -23.96 4.63
CA GLU A 161 -9.14 -24.18 4.25
C GLU A 161 -8.62 -22.92 3.53
N PRO A 162 -7.67 -22.17 4.12
CA PRO A 162 -7.17 -20.95 3.50
C PRO A 162 -6.15 -21.26 2.40
N VAL A 163 -6.31 -20.59 1.26
CA VAL A 163 -5.40 -20.61 0.12
C VAL A 163 -4.88 -19.19 -0.10
N MET A 164 -3.60 -18.98 0.22
CA MET A 164 -2.92 -17.72 -0.06
C MET A 164 -2.65 -17.62 -1.57
N LEU A 165 -3.23 -16.62 -2.22
CA LEU A 165 -3.00 -16.36 -3.64
C LEU A 165 -1.78 -15.46 -3.84
N THR A 166 -1.76 -14.31 -3.16
CA THR A 166 -0.68 -13.32 -3.26
C THR A 166 -0.79 -12.29 -2.12
N ASP A 167 0.33 -11.73 -1.72
CA ASP A 167 0.48 -10.52 -0.88
C ASP A 167 1.04 -9.33 -1.69
N HIS A 168 0.99 -9.43 -3.03
CA HIS A 168 1.50 -8.46 -4.00
C HIS A 168 0.43 -8.07 -5.06
N LEU A 169 -0.86 -8.02 -4.69
CA LEU A 169 -1.92 -7.64 -5.64
C LEU A 169 -1.81 -6.15 -6.00
N ASP A 170 -1.57 -5.80 -7.27
CA ASP A 170 -1.31 -4.42 -7.70
C ASP A 170 -2.01 -4.01 -9.01
N CYS A 171 -3.05 -4.74 -9.40
CA CYS A 171 -3.77 -4.54 -10.67
C CYS A 171 -5.03 -3.66 -10.55
N GLN A 172 -5.81 -3.55 -11.63
CA GLN A 172 -7.09 -2.84 -11.60
C GLN A 172 -8.09 -3.56 -10.68
N ALA A 173 -8.73 -2.83 -9.78
CA ALA A 173 -9.63 -3.37 -8.76
C ALA A 173 -10.76 -4.24 -9.35
N ASN A 174 -11.40 -3.77 -10.43
CA ASN A 174 -12.47 -4.50 -11.09
C ASN A 174 -11.98 -5.79 -11.82
N GLU A 175 -10.73 -5.84 -12.27
CA GLU A 175 -10.14 -7.04 -12.85
C GLU A 175 -9.80 -8.05 -11.76
N ALA A 176 -9.26 -7.59 -10.63
CA ALA A 176 -9.00 -8.42 -9.46
C ALA A 176 -10.29 -9.08 -8.94
N GLY A 177 -11.37 -8.31 -8.81
CA GLY A 177 -12.64 -8.85 -8.30
C GLY A 177 -13.27 -9.87 -9.25
N ARG A 178 -13.26 -9.60 -10.56
CA ARG A 178 -13.66 -10.60 -11.57
C ARG A 178 -12.80 -11.85 -11.48
N PHE A 179 -11.49 -11.73 -11.32
CA PHE A 179 -10.59 -12.87 -11.19
C PHE A 179 -10.93 -13.72 -9.96
N LEU A 180 -11.08 -13.10 -8.79
CA LEU A 180 -11.48 -13.79 -7.55
C LEU A 180 -12.86 -14.46 -7.67
N GLY A 181 -13.84 -13.77 -8.26
CA GLY A 181 -15.17 -14.36 -8.48
C GLY A 181 -15.14 -15.57 -9.41
N ASN A 182 -14.24 -15.60 -10.41
CA ASN A 182 -14.06 -16.78 -11.27
C ASN A 182 -13.41 -17.96 -10.53
N ILE A 183 -12.50 -17.70 -9.58
CA ILE A 183 -11.95 -18.75 -8.71
C ILE A 183 -13.06 -19.37 -7.86
N VAL A 184 -13.88 -18.53 -7.21
CA VAL A 184 -15.05 -18.99 -6.44
C VAL A 184 -15.97 -19.86 -7.29
N ARG A 185 -16.35 -19.38 -8.48
CA ARG A 185 -17.22 -20.14 -9.40
C ARG A 185 -16.62 -21.49 -9.79
N THR A 186 -15.30 -21.57 -9.94
CA THR A 186 -14.61 -22.82 -10.26
C THR A 186 -14.75 -23.85 -9.15
N HIS A 187 -14.69 -23.42 -7.89
CA HIS A 187 -14.69 -24.29 -6.72
C HIS A 187 -16.07 -24.48 -6.06
N ALA A 188 -17.11 -23.80 -6.55
CA ALA A 188 -18.46 -23.84 -5.99
C ALA A 188 -19.09 -25.24 -5.89
N ALA A 189 -18.70 -26.17 -6.76
CA ALA A 189 -19.23 -27.54 -6.79
C ALA A 189 -18.34 -28.57 -6.08
N ASP A 190 -17.19 -28.15 -5.51
CA ASP A 190 -16.22 -29.07 -4.93
C ASP A 190 -16.65 -29.64 -3.57
N GLY A 191 -17.66 -29.02 -2.94
CA GLY A 191 -18.12 -29.38 -1.59
C GLY A 191 -17.10 -29.11 -0.49
N LYS A 192 -16.11 -28.25 -0.76
CA LYS A 192 -15.06 -27.83 0.17
C LYS A 192 -15.28 -26.40 0.62
N LYS A 193 -15.02 -26.15 1.90
CA LYS A 193 -14.93 -24.79 2.44
C LYS A 193 -13.55 -24.23 2.16
N LEU A 194 -13.42 -23.33 1.18
CA LEU A 194 -12.17 -22.72 0.77
C LEU A 194 -12.21 -21.20 0.98
N ALA A 195 -11.10 -20.65 1.46
CA ALA A 195 -10.91 -19.20 1.61
C ALA A 195 -9.71 -18.76 0.78
N PHE A 196 -9.95 -18.11 -0.36
CA PHE A 196 -8.91 -17.55 -1.21
C PHE A 196 -8.58 -16.15 -0.75
N ILE A 197 -7.30 -15.89 -0.45
CA ILE A 197 -6.85 -14.66 0.18
C ILE A 197 -5.84 -13.97 -0.74
N ALA A 198 -6.10 -12.71 -1.05
CA ALA A 198 -5.20 -11.86 -1.82
C ALA A 198 -5.04 -10.52 -1.10
N GLY A 199 -3.79 -10.15 -0.78
CA GLY A 199 -3.45 -8.85 -0.24
C GLY A 199 -2.66 -8.02 -1.23
N GLY A 200 -2.81 -6.71 -1.12
CA GLY A 200 -2.03 -5.77 -1.89
C GLY A 200 -2.63 -4.38 -1.88
N GLU A 201 -2.48 -3.64 -2.96
CA GLU A 201 -3.09 -2.34 -3.18
C GLU A 201 -3.50 -2.21 -4.63
N THR A 202 -4.80 -2.40 -4.89
CA THR A 202 -5.33 -2.27 -6.26
C THR A 202 -5.49 -0.81 -6.65
N VAL A 203 -5.65 -0.56 -7.94
CA VAL A 203 -5.88 0.79 -8.48
C VAL A 203 -7.23 0.87 -9.19
N VAL A 204 -7.82 2.07 -9.18
CA VAL A 204 -9.04 2.38 -9.92
C VAL A 204 -8.74 3.42 -10.98
N ARG A 205 -9.09 3.12 -12.22
CA ARG A 205 -9.14 4.14 -13.28
C ARG A 205 -10.43 4.94 -13.15
N VAL A 206 -10.33 6.13 -12.55
CA VAL A 206 -11.47 7.05 -12.39
C VAL A 206 -11.81 7.69 -13.74
N VAL A 207 -12.98 7.37 -14.27
CA VAL A 207 -13.53 7.92 -15.53
C VAL A 207 -14.91 8.56 -15.33
N GLY A 208 -15.64 8.13 -14.29
CA GLY A 208 -16.93 8.68 -13.89
C GLY A 208 -16.82 9.73 -12.79
N ASN A 209 -17.99 10.15 -12.31
CA ASN A 209 -18.17 11.12 -11.24
C ASN A 209 -18.90 10.53 -10.01
N GLY A 210 -18.96 9.21 -9.92
CA GLY A 210 -19.55 8.48 -8.80
C GLY A 210 -18.68 8.52 -7.55
N LEU A 211 -19.18 7.85 -6.51
CA LEU A 211 -18.51 7.68 -5.24
C LEU A 211 -18.13 6.21 -5.02
N GLY A 212 -16.90 5.96 -4.57
CA GLY A 212 -16.42 4.61 -4.31
C GLY A 212 -14.93 4.57 -4.03
N GLY A 213 -14.42 3.36 -3.86
CA GLY A 213 -13.01 3.06 -3.70
C GLY A 213 -12.65 1.72 -4.33
N ARG A 214 -11.37 1.39 -4.27
CA ARG A 214 -10.80 0.21 -4.93
C ARG A 214 -11.34 -1.09 -4.32
N ASN A 215 -11.50 -1.16 -2.99
CA ASN A 215 -12.03 -2.33 -2.32
C ASN A 215 -13.51 -2.55 -2.64
N GLN A 216 -14.28 -1.47 -2.69
CA GLN A 216 -15.68 -1.48 -3.11
C GLN A 216 -15.85 -1.92 -4.57
N GLU A 217 -15.03 -1.40 -5.51
CA GLU A 217 -15.08 -1.82 -6.91
C GLU A 217 -14.65 -3.28 -7.09
N LEU A 218 -13.64 -3.75 -6.35
CA LEU A 218 -13.21 -5.14 -6.35
C LEU A 218 -14.36 -6.04 -5.93
N ALA A 219 -14.97 -5.79 -4.77
CA ALA A 219 -16.11 -6.58 -4.28
C ALA A 219 -17.26 -6.56 -5.29
N LEU A 220 -17.71 -5.38 -5.73
CA LEU A 220 -18.82 -5.24 -6.67
C LEU A 220 -18.57 -5.97 -7.99
N SER A 221 -17.36 -5.91 -8.55
CA SER A 221 -17.04 -6.59 -9.81
C SER A 221 -17.04 -8.12 -9.70
N ALA A 222 -16.81 -8.66 -8.50
CA ALA A 222 -16.87 -10.10 -8.26
C ALA A 222 -18.31 -10.63 -8.30
N SER A 223 -19.31 -9.80 -7.97
CA SER A 223 -20.71 -10.22 -7.79
C SER A 223 -21.31 -10.82 -9.06
N GLU A 224 -20.96 -10.32 -10.25
CA GLU A 224 -21.42 -10.89 -11.53
C GLU A 224 -20.96 -12.35 -11.70
N CYS A 225 -19.75 -12.67 -11.23
CA CYS A 225 -19.17 -14.00 -11.39
C CYS A 225 -19.74 -15.02 -10.40
N ILE A 226 -20.19 -14.58 -9.23
CA ILE A 226 -20.72 -15.43 -8.16
C ILE A 226 -22.25 -15.42 -8.06
N SER A 227 -22.93 -14.66 -8.93
CA SER A 227 -24.40 -14.56 -8.96
C SER A 227 -25.07 -15.93 -8.99
N GLY A 228 -26.01 -16.15 -8.07
CA GLY A 228 -26.76 -17.40 -7.92
C GLY A 228 -25.97 -18.56 -7.28
N ILE A 229 -24.71 -18.35 -6.89
CA ILE A 229 -23.93 -19.36 -6.18
C ILE A 229 -24.23 -19.25 -4.68
N ALA A 230 -24.82 -20.30 -4.11
CA ALA A 230 -25.06 -20.39 -2.67
C ALA A 230 -23.75 -20.54 -1.89
N ASN A 231 -23.73 -20.07 -0.64
CA ASN A 231 -22.59 -20.19 0.28
C ASN A 231 -21.25 -19.63 -0.26
N ALA A 232 -21.33 -18.61 -1.10
CA ALA A 232 -20.18 -17.94 -1.68
C ALA A 232 -20.26 -16.43 -1.44
N CYS A 233 -19.13 -15.83 -1.08
CA CYS A 233 -19.03 -14.39 -0.93
C CYS A 233 -17.62 -13.89 -1.25
N VAL A 234 -17.51 -12.61 -1.61
CA VAL A 234 -16.25 -11.90 -1.77
C VAL A 234 -16.32 -10.62 -0.95
N LEU A 235 -15.31 -10.40 -0.13
CA LEU A 235 -15.13 -9.14 0.59
C LEU A 235 -13.74 -8.57 0.36
N SER A 236 -13.62 -7.26 0.38
CA SER A 236 -12.35 -6.53 0.26
C SER A 236 -12.38 -5.35 1.21
N ILE A 237 -11.28 -5.14 1.94
CA ILE A 237 -11.20 -4.15 3.02
C ILE A 237 -9.82 -3.47 2.99
N GLY A 238 -9.82 -2.14 3.05
CA GLY A 238 -8.67 -1.30 3.35
C GLY A 238 -8.40 -1.29 4.86
N SER A 239 -7.17 -1.60 5.25
CA SER A 239 -6.80 -1.77 6.66
C SER A 239 -6.85 -0.49 7.49
N ASP A 240 -6.88 0.69 6.86
CA ASP A 240 -7.05 2.00 7.51
C ASP A 240 -8.50 2.32 7.88
N GLY A 241 -9.44 1.51 7.41
CA GLY A 241 -10.86 1.68 7.64
C GLY A 241 -11.54 2.64 6.66
N THR A 242 -10.84 3.02 5.60
CA THR A 242 -11.33 3.92 4.55
C THR A 242 -11.02 3.38 3.15
N ASP A 243 -11.93 3.55 2.21
CA ASP A 243 -11.77 3.13 0.83
C ASP A 243 -12.27 4.22 -0.11
N GLY A 244 -11.33 4.85 -0.81
CA GLY A 244 -11.61 6.08 -1.56
C GLY A 244 -12.06 7.24 -0.65
N PRO A 245 -12.72 8.27 -1.19
CA PRO A 245 -13.24 9.39 -0.40
C PRO A 245 -14.58 9.03 0.28
N THR A 246 -14.64 7.89 0.99
CA THR A 246 -15.86 7.36 1.61
C THR A 246 -15.68 7.06 3.11
N ASP A 247 -16.78 6.77 3.80
CA ASP A 247 -16.79 6.30 5.21
C ASP A 247 -16.72 4.78 5.34
N ALA A 248 -16.65 4.05 4.23
CA ALA A 248 -16.52 2.60 4.20
C ALA A 248 -15.05 2.19 4.09
N ALA A 249 -14.71 1.07 4.71
CA ALA A 249 -13.42 0.41 4.55
C ALA A 249 -13.36 -0.46 3.29
N GLY A 250 -14.51 -0.76 2.68
CA GLY A 250 -14.57 -1.60 1.49
C GLY A 250 -15.97 -2.18 1.25
N GLY A 251 -16.01 -3.35 0.64
CA GLY A 251 -17.26 -3.97 0.18
C GLY A 251 -17.34 -5.47 0.44
N TYR A 252 -18.56 -5.96 0.52
CA TYR A 252 -18.98 -7.34 0.61
C TYR A 252 -20.03 -7.61 -0.47
N VAL A 253 -19.91 -8.75 -1.14
CA VAL A 253 -20.91 -9.27 -2.07
C VAL A 253 -21.05 -10.78 -1.93
N ASP A 254 -22.22 -11.29 -2.30
CA ASP A 254 -22.53 -12.72 -2.35
C ASP A 254 -23.36 -13.07 -3.59
N GLY A 255 -23.85 -14.31 -3.66
CA GLY A 255 -24.63 -14.81 -4.77
C GLY A 255 -25.98 -14.10 -4.98
N ASP A 256 -26.49 -13.37 -3.99
CA ASP A 256 -27.77 -12.67 -4.10
C ASP A 256 -27.62 -11.21 -4.54
N THR A 257 -26.44 -10.63 -4.35
CA THR A 257 -26.14 -9.20 -4.60
C THR A 257 -26.60 -8.70 -5.97
N VAL A 258 -26.41 -9.48 -7.05
CA VAL A 258 -26.82 -9.06 -8.40
C VAL A 258 -28.34 -8.93 -8.54
N ARG A 259 -29.10 -9.83 -7.90
CA ARG A 259 -30.57 -9.77 -7.88
C ARG A 259 -31.03 -8.52 -7.12
N GLU A 260 -30.44 -8.27 -5.96
CA GLU A 260 -30.79 -7.14 -5.10
C GLU A 260 -30.44 -5.78 -5.74
N LEU A 261 -29.33 -5.71 -6.49
CA LEU A 261 -29.01 -4.54 -7.30
C LEU A 261 -30.06 -4.30 -8.38
N ALA A 262 -30.52 -5.35 -9.06
CA ALA A 262 -31.54 -5.25 -10.10
C ALA A 262 -32.90 -4.77 -9.54
N GLU A 263 -33.27 -5.20 -8.33
CA GLU A 263 -34.45 -4.70 -7.60
C GLU A 263 -34.38 -3.18 -7.32
N ASN A 264 -33.16 -2.64 -7.23
CA ASN A 264 -32.88 -1.22 -7.08
C ASN A 264 -32.64 -0.50 -8.43
N ASN A 265 -32.91 -1.13 -9.58
CA ASN A 265 -32.63 -0.62 -10.93
C ASN A 265 -31.15 -0.31 -11.18
N LEU A 266 -30.24 -1.05 -10.55
CA LEU A 266 -28.80 -0.94 -10.71
C LEU A 266 -28.24 -2.15 -11.45
N THR A 267 -27.24 -1.93 -12.29
CA THR A 267 -26.45 -3.01 -12.92
C THR A 267 -24.99 -2.84 -12.54
N VAL A 268 -24.28 -3.94 -12.30
CA VAL A 268 -22.85 -3.91 -11.93
C VAL A 268 -22.03 -3.17 -12.98
N SER A 269 -22.15 -3.54 -14.25
CA SER A 269 -21.50 -2.84 -15.37
C SER A 269 -21.80 -1.34 -15.43
N GLY A 270 -23.06 -0.92 -15.22
CA GLY A 270 -23.46 0.49 -15.24
C GLY A 270 -22.97 1.28 -14.03
N VAL A 271 -22.82 0.63 -12.88
CA VAL A 271 -22.23 1.23 -11.66
C VAL A 271 -20.72 1.40 -11.82
N LEU A 272 -20.01 0.35 -12.24
CA LEU A 272 -18.56 0.39 -12.44
C LEU A 272 -18.17 1.41 -13.51
N ALA A 273 -18.95 1.54 -14.60
CA ALA A 273 -18.72 2.55 -15.63
C ALA A 273 -18.81 4.00 -15.12
N ARG A 274 -19.47 4.22 -13.99
CA ARG A 274 -19.61 5.54 -13.34
C ARG A 274 -18.70 5.71 -12.12
N ASN A 275 -17.91 4.69 -11.76
CA ASN A 275 -17.14 4.63 -10.52
C ASN A 275 -18.01 4.89 -9.27
N ASP A 276 -19.22 4.31 -9.23
CA ASP A 276 -20.23 4.61 -8.19
C ASP A 276 -20.51 3.42 -7.25
N ALA A 277 -19.47 2.63 -6.96
CA ALA A 277 -19.59 1.39 -6.19
C ALA A 277 -20.17 1.61 -4.77
N TYR A 278 -19.91 2.76 -4.16
CA TYR A 278 -20.41 3.08 -2.81
C TYR A 278 -21.93 3.04 -2.73
N HIS A 279 -22.62 3.76 -3.62
CA HIS A 279 -24.08 3.84 -3.59
C HIS A 279 -24.72 2.50 -3.95
N ALA A 280 -24.11 1.73 -4.86
CA ALA A 280 -24.61 0.42 -5.21
C ALA A 280 -24.50 -0.59 -4.06
N LEU A 281 -23.32 -0.68 -3.42
CA LEU A 281 -23.14 -1.53 -2.25
C LEU A 281 -24.03 -1.08 -1.09
N LYS A 282 -24.22 0.23 -0.89
CA LYS A 282 -25.14 0.76 0.12
C LYS A 282 -26.58 0.30 -0.10
N ALA A 283 -27.04 0.26 -1.34
CA ALA A 283 -28.41 -0.15 -1.69
C ALA A 283 -28.71 -1.62 -1.35
N VAL A 284 -27.67 -2.45 -1.24
CA VAL A 284 -27.75 -3.89 -0.95
C VAL A 284 -27.07 -4.27 0.38
N ASN A 285 -26.82 -3.29 1.25
CA ASN A 285 -26.12 -3.49 2.53
C ASN A 285 -24.74 -4.18 2.42
N GLY A 286 -24.06 -4.04 1.28
CA GLY A 286 -22.74 -4.61 1.00
C GLY A 286 -21.57 -3.71 1.42
N LEU A 287 -21.79 -2.60 2.13
CA LEU A 287 -20.70 -1.76 2.63
C LEU A 287 -20.09 -2.35 3.92
N ILE A 288 -18.77 -2.34 4.00
CA ILE A 288 -18.06 -2.70 5.24
C ILE A 288 -17.64 -1.41 5.94
N ILE A 289 -18.28 -1.11 7.07
CA ILE A 289 -18.00 0.09 7.88
C ILE A 289 -17.26 -0.32 9.15
N THR A 290 -15.96 -0.02 9.23
CA THR A 290 -15.15 -0.27 10.44
C THR A 290 -14.93 0.99 11.27
N GLY A 291 -15.01 2.17 10.64
CA GLY A 291 -14.41 3.39 11.16
C GLY A 291 -12.88 3.35 11.06
N PRO A 292 -12.19 4.45 11.44
CA PRO A 292 -10.74 4.53 11.38
C PRO A 292 -10.10 3.51 12.33
N THR A 293 -9.20 2.68 11.80
CA THR A 293 -8.55 1.61 12.58
C THR A 293 -7.30 2.07 13.31
N GLY A 294 -6.69 3.18 12.85
CA GLY A 294 -5.42 3.69 13.36
C GLY A 294 -4.17 2.97 12.84
N THR A 295 -4.30 2.12 11.82
CA THR A 295 -3.19 1.45 11.13
C THR A 295 -3.35 1.54 9.62
N ASN A 296 -2.29 1.33 8.83
CA ASN A 296 -2.40 1.14 7.39
C ASN A 296 -1.30 0.18 6.92
N VAL A 297 -1.72 -0.98 6.43
CA VAL A 297 -0.89 -2.03 5.82
C VAL A 297 -1.52 -2.49 4.50
N ASN A 298 -2.12 -1.55 3.76
CA ASN A 298 -2.81 -1.74 2.49
C ASN A 298 -4.12 -2.55 2.62
N ASP A 299 -4.47 -3.35 1.62
CA ASP A 299 -5.78 -4.02 1.48
C ASP A 299 -5.69 -5.55 1.61
N VAL A 300 -6.80 -6.16 2.02
CA VAL A 300 -7.02 -7.61 1.93
C VAL A 300 -8.36 -7.93 1.29
N ALA A 301 -8.35 -8.83 0.31
CA ALA A 301 -9.52 -9.42 -0.31
C ALA A 301 -9.62 -10.90 0.07
N ILE A 302 -10.82 -11.33 0.47
CA ILE A 302 -11.13 -12.70 0.88
C ILE A 302 -12.34 -13.18 0.07
N ALA A 303 -12.14 -14.27 -0.66
CA ALA A 303 -13.19 -14.94 -1.42
C ALA A 303 -13.48 -16.30 -0.79
N LEU A 304 -14.70 -16.49 -0.29
CA LEU A 304 -15.15 -17.68 0.41
C LEU A 304 -16.10 -18.49 -0.49
N VAL A 305 -15.99 -19.82 -0.39
CA VAL A 305 -16.90 -20.78 -1.01
C VAL A 305 -17.04 -21.99 -0.08
N GLY A 306 -18.24 -22.57 0.05
CA GLY A 306 -18.45 -23.69 0.98
C GLY A 306 -19.77 -24.43 0.87
#